data_AF-A0A382TRA3-F1
#
_entry.id   AF-A0A382TRA3-F1
#
_cell.length_a   1.000
_cell.length_b   1.000
_cell.length_c   1.000
_cell.angle_alpha   90.00
_cell.angle_beta   90.00
_cell.angle_gamma   90.00
#
_symmetry.space_group_name_H-M   'P 1'
#
loop_
_entity.id
_entity.type
_entity.pdbx_description
1 polymer ?
#
loop_
_entity_poly.entity_id
_entity_poly.type
_entity_poly.pdbx_seq_one_letter_code
_entity_poly.pdbx_strand_id
1 'polypeptide(L)' 'GGRESGSDSWKQYMRRQTNTINWSKELPLAQGIKFDF' A
#
# COMPACT_ATOMS: atom_id res chain seq x y z
N GLY A 1 2.23 -27.40 4.05
CA GLY A 1 2.47 -27.40 5.51
C GLY A 1 1.86 -26.14 6.09
N GLY A 2 0.66 -26.25 6.64
CA GLY A 2 -0.01 -25.15 7.34
C GLY A 2 0.51 -25.01 8.76
N ARG A 3 0.55 -23.78 9.27
CA ARG A 3 0.88 -23.47 10.68
C ARG A 3 -0.42 -23.01 11.33
N GLU A 4 -0.86 -23.70 12.38
CA GLU A 4 -2.24 -23.57 12.89
C GLU A 4 -2.33 -23.05 14.33
N SER A 5 -1.20 -22.90 15.05
CA SER A 5 -1.24 -22.61 16.50
C SER A 5 -0.36 -21.45 16.98
N GLY A 6 0.83 -21.22 16.39
CA GLY A 6 1.78 -20.23 16.92
C GLY A 6 2.50 -19.38 15.88
N SER A 7 3.15 -18.29 16.33
CA SER A 7 3.85 -17.32 15.47
C SER A 7 2.89 -16.62 14.50
N ASP A 8 3.24 -16.52 13.22
CA ASP A 8 2.50 -15.73 12.21
C ASP A 8 1.25 -16.44 11.64
N SER A 9 0.80 -17.54 12.28
CA SER A 9 -0.33 -18.37 11.83
C SER A 9 -1.62 -17.56 11.63
N TRP A 10 -1.88 -16.56 12.48
CA TRP A 10 -3.05 -15.70 12.38
C TRP A 10 -3.07 -14.84 11.11
N LYS A 11 -1.91 -14.55 10.49
CA LYS A 11 -1.82 -13.79 9.24
C LYS A 11 -2.47 -14.52 8.06
N GLN A 12 -2.69 -15.83 8.15
CA GLN A 12 -3.38 -16.61 7.13
C GLN A 12 -4.90 -16.35 7.14
N TYR A 13 -5.45 -15.92 8.27
CA TYR A 13 -6.87 -15.61 8.44
C TYR A 13 -7.20 -14.13 8.18
N MET A 14 -6.23 -13.33 7.75
CA MET A 14 -6.39 -11.91 7.43
C MET A 14 -5.74 -11.58 6.09
N ARG A 15 -6.18 -10.48 5.46
CA ARG A 15 -5.57 -9.99 4.21
C ARG A 15 -4.61 -8.83 4.48
N ARG A 16 -3.36 -8.94 4.02
CA ARG A 16 -2.38 -7.84 4.07
C ARG A 16 -2.71 -6.77 3.03
N GLN A 17 -2.60 -5.50 3.43
CA GLN A 17 -2.64 -4.35 2.53
C GLN A 17 -1.38 -3.49 2.74
N THR A 18 -0.91 -2.84 1.67
CA THR A 18 0.21 -1.89 1.71
C THR A 18 -0.30 -0.57 1.15
N ASN A 19 -0.40 0.43 2.01
CA ASN A 19 -1.00 1.72 1.69
C ASN A 19 0.06 2.81 1.79
N THR A 20 0.20 3.61 0.74
CA THR A 20 1.03 4.81 0.73
C THR A 20 0.11 6.01 0.64
N ILE A 21 0.07 6.84 1.69
CA ILE A 21 -0.75 8.04 1.74
C ILE A 21 0.16 9.24 1.51
N ASN A 22 -0.11 10.00 0.45
CA ASN A 22 0.57 11.27 0.18
C ASN A 22 -0.27 12.43 0.73
N TRP A 23 0.27 13.17 1.69
CA TRP A 23 -0.36 14.35 2.29
C TRP A 23 0.06 15.68 1.63
N SER A 24 0.95 15.65 0.64
CA SER A 24 1.36 16.86 -0.07
C SER A 24 0.30 17.29 -1.09
N LYS A 25 0.33 18.57 -1.46
CA LYS A 25 -0.47 19.09 -2.59
C LYS A 25 0.17 18.76 -3.96
N GLU A 26 1.28 18.03 -3.94
CA GLU A 26 2.11 17.76 -5.10
C GLU A 26 1.96 16.30 -5.50
N LEU A 27 1.36 16.07 -6.67
CA LEU A 27 1.42 14.78 -7.34
C LEU A 27 2.50 14.88 -8.42
N PRO A 28 3.51 14.00 -8.42
CA PRO A 28 4.51 14.02 -9.47
C PRO A 28 3.83 13.77 -10.82
N LEU A 29 3.85 14.78 -11.68
CA LEU A 29 3.28 14.71 -13.03
C LEU A 29 4.19 13.85 -13.89
N ALA A 30 3.63 12.79 -14.48
CA ALA A 30 4.37 11.97 -15.42
C ALA A 30 4.80 12.84 -16.61
N GLN A 31 6.08 12.76 -17.00
CA GLN A 31 6.63 13.42 -18.19
C GLN A 31 6.64 14.97 -18.16
N GLY A 32 6.43 15.61 -17.01
CA GLY A 32 6.56 17.07 -16.87
C GLY A 32 5.46 17.90 -17.54
N ILE A 33 4.34 17.27 -17.93
CA ILE A 33 3.18 17.95 -18.51
C ILE A 33 2.49 18.76 -17.41
N LYS A 34 2.50 20.09 -17.53
CA LYS A 34 1.78 21.02 -16.63
C LYS A 34 0.35 21.20 -17.10
N PHE A 35 -0.62 20.88 -16.25
CA PHE A 35 -2.02 21.20 -16.47
C PHE A 35 -2.32 22.59 -15.87
N ASP A 36 -1.85 23.64 -16.53
CA ASP A 36 -2.27 25.02 -16.23
C ASP A 36 -3.51 25.34 -17.10
N PHE A 37 -4.55 25.95 -16.51
CA PHE A 37 -5.73 26.48 -17.23
C PHE A 37 -5.48 27.91 -17.72
#